data_AF-A0A9J7AWK6-F1
#
_entry.id   AF-A0A9J7AWK6-F1
#
_cell.length_a   1.000
_cell.length_b   1.000
_cell.length_c   1.000
_cell.angle_alpha   90.00
_cell.angle_beta   90.00
_cell.angle_gamma   90.00
#
_symmetry.space_group_name_H-M   'P 1'
#
loop_
_entity.id
_entity.type
_entity.pdbx_description
1 polymer ?
#
loop_
_entity_poly.entity_id
_entity_poly.type
_entity_poly.pdbx_seq_one_letter_code
_entity_poly.pdbx_strand_id
1 'polypeptide(L)' 'MSVLKTSPNLQNPDGFYAELLAAHEGLTKAQSDALNARLILLLANQIGDREKLSAVIGAARGLIPAEPTP' A
#
# COMPACT_ATOMS: atom_id res chain seq x y z
N MET A 1 -13.22 -8.23 -15.70
CA MET A 1 -13.29 -6.94 -14.98
C MET A 1 -13.19 -7.23 -13.49
N SER A 2 -12.02 -7.01 -12.90
CA SER A 2 -11.81 -7.19 -11.46
C SER A 2 -12.11 -5.88 -10.73
N VAL A 3 -13.13 -5.89 -9.88
CA VAL A 3 -13.53 -4.72 -9.08
C VAL A 3 -12.45 -4.41 -8.04
N LEU A 4 -11.97 -3.17 -8.01
CA LEU A 4 -11.05 -2.68 -7.00
C LEU A 4 -11.76 -2.69 -5.63
N LYS A 5 -11.23 -3.43 -4.66
CA LYS A 5 -11.71 -3.39 -3.28
C LYS A 5 -10.94 -2.34 -2.50
N THR A 6 -11.63 -1.26 -2.12
CA THR A 6 -11.08 -0.18 -1.27
C THR A 6 -11.38 -0.40 0.22
N SER A 7 -12.22 -1.38 0.55
CA SER A 7 -12.51 -1.81 1.92
C SER A 7 -11.52 -2.91 2.38
N PRO A 8 -11.27 -3.07 3.69
CA PRO A 8 -10.41 -4.13 4.21
C PRO A 8 -10.84 -5.50 3.67
N ASN A 9 -9.94 -6.16 2.95
CA ASN A 9 -10.20 -7.47 2.33
C ASN A 9 -9.35 -8.59 2.96
N LEU A 10 -8.60 -8.27 4.02
CA LEU A 10 -7.82 -9.24 4.78
C LEU A 10 -8.69 -9.81 5.91
N GLN A 11 -8.61 -11.12 6.15
CA GLN A 11 -9.30 -11.77 7.28
C GLN A 11 -8.78 -11.28 8.64
N ASN A 12 -7.50 -10.90 8.71
CA ASN A 12 -6.88 -10.34 9.90
C ASN A 12 -6.08 -9.07 9.54
N PRO A 13 -6.76 -7.91 9.41
CA PRO A 13 -6.10 -6.66 9.06
C PRO A 13 -5.11 -6.20 10.14
N ASP A 14 -5.43 -6.42 11.42
CA ASP A 14 -4.59 -6.01 12.55
C ASP A 14 -3.29 -6.81 12.61
N GLY A 15 -3.35 -8.12 12.36
CA GLY A 15 -2.17 -8.98 12.29
C GLY A 15 -1.21 -8.56 11.17
N PHE A 16 -1.74 -8.30 9.97
CA PHE A 16 -0.91 -7.79 8.88
C PHE A 16 -0.29 -6.42 9.20
N TYR A 17 -1.04 -5.53 9.86
CA TYR A 17 -0.51 -4.23 10.27
C TYR A 17 0.62 -4.37 11.30
N ALA A 18 0.48 -5.29 12.26
CA ALA A 18 1.53 -5.60 13.23
C ALA A 18 2.80 -6.17 12.56
N GLU A 19 2.63 -7.09 11.61
CA GLU A 19 3.76 -7.63 10.81
C GLU A 19 4.46 -6.55 9.99
N LEU A 20 3.69 -5.64 9.37
CA LEU A 20 4.24 -4.52 8.62
C LEU A 20 5.03 -3.59 9.57
N LEU A 21 4.46 -3.23 10.72
CA LEU A 21 5.12 -2.37 11.69
C LEU A 21 6.42 -2.99 12.21
N ALA A 22 6.40 -4.28 12.56
CA ALA A 22 7.58 -5.04 12.97
C ALA A 22 8.67 -5.04 11.89
N ALA A 23 8.31 -5.11 10.61
CA ALA A 23 9.27 -5.04 9.51
C ALA A 23 9.97 -3.67 9.40
N HIS A 24 9.38 -2.61 9.96
CA HIS A 24 9.96 -1.27 10.01
C HIS A 24 10.76 -0.99 11.30
N GLU A 25 10.69 -1.85 12.32
CA GLU A 25 11.41 -1.65 13.57
C GLU A 25 12.92 -1.63 13.36
N GLY A 26 13.60 -0.65 13.97
CA GLY A 26 15.04 -0.45 13.83
C GLY A 26 15.50 0.17 12.50
N LEU A 27 14.59 0.45 11.57
CA LEU A 27 14.92 1.13 10.31
C LEU A 27 14.86 2.65 10.44
N THR A 28 15.83 3.32 9.82
CA THR A 28 15.73 4.77 9.58
C THR A 28 14.59 5.08 8.61
N LYS A 29 14.18 6.35 8.53
CA LYS A 29 13.15 6.78 7.59
C LYS A 29 13.48 6.41 6.14
N ALA A 30 14.71 6.65 5.70
CA ALA A 30 15.14 6.29 4.35
C ALA A 30 15.12 4.78 4.08
N GLN A 31 15.46 3.96 5.08
CA GLN A 31 15.38 2.49 4.96
C GLN A 31 13.92 2.02 4.94
N SER A 32 13.05 2.63 5.75
CA SER A 32 11.61 2.39 5.73
C SER A 32 10.99 2.74 4.38
N ASP A 33 11.36 3.88 3.79
CA ASP A 33 10.90 4.27 2.45
C ASP A 33 11.38 3.26 1.38
N ALA A 34 12.63 2.80 1.48
CA ALA A 34 13.16 1.77 0.59
C ALA A 34 12.45 0.41 0.75
N LEU A 35 12.09 0.02 1.99
CA LEU A 35 11.29 -1.18 2.28
C LEU A 35 9.91 -1.06 1.64
N ASN A 36 9.23 0.08 1.82
CA ASN A 36 7.92 0.35 1.22
C ASN A 36 7.96 0.27 -0.31
N ALA A 37 8.96 0.89 -0.95
CA ALA A 37 9.11 0.84 -2.40
C ALA A 37 9.27 -0.61 -2.91
N ARG A 38 10.08 -1.42 -2.23
CA ARG A 38 10.26 -2.84 -2.56
C ARG A 38 8.97 -3.64 -2.35
N LEU A 39 8.27 -3.41 -1.25
CA LEU A 39 7.00 -4.07 -0.97
C LEU A 39 5.96 -3.77 -2.05
N ILE A 40 5.84 -2.51 -2.47
CA ILE A 40 4.94 -2.09 -3.57
C ILE A 40 5.29 -2.83 -4.87
N LEU A 41 6.56 -2.91 -5.23
CA LEU A 41 7.00 -3.62 -6.44
C LEU A 41 6.71 -5.13 -6.37
N LEU A 42 6.96 -5.77 -5.22
CA LEU A 42 6.66 -7.18 -5.03
C LEU A 42 5.15 -7.44 -5.12
N LEU A 43 4.32 -6.64 -4.45
CA LEU A 43 2.87 -6.74 -4.53
C LEU A 43 2.37 -6.49 -5.96
N ALA A 44 2.96 -5.55 -6.69
CA ALA A 44 2.64 -5.30 -8.08
C ALA A 44 2.93 -6.53 -8.97
N ASN A 45 4.06 -7.20 -8.74
CA ASN A 45 4.40 -8.44 -9.42
C ASN A 45 3.43 -9.58 -9.08
N GLN A 46 2.99 -9.70 -7.81
CA GLN A 46 1.99 -10.69 -7.41
C GLN A 46 0.62 -10.43 -8.04
N ILE A 47 0.25 -9.16 -8.26
CA ILE A 47 -1.00 -8.79 -8.93
C ILE A 47 -0.96 -9.10 -10.43
N GLY A 48 0.16 -8.84 -11.11
CA GLY A 48 0.39 -9.20 -12.51
C GLY A 48 -0.50 -8.50 -13.55
N ASP A 49 -1.37 -7.58 -13.14
CA ASP A 49 -2.40 -6.95 -13.98
C ASP A 49 -2.19 -5.42 -14.03
N ARG A 50 -1.80 -4.92 -15.20
CA ARG A 50 -1.50 -3.50 -15.43
C ARG A 50 -2.70 -2.58 -15.24
N GLU A 51 -3.90 -3.01 -15.64
CA GLU A 51 -5.12 -2.21 -15.50
C GLU A 51 -5.52 -2.09 -14.04
N LYS A 52 -5.45 -3.19 -13.30
CA LYS A 52 -5.69 -3.21 -11.85
C LYS A 52 -4.67 -2.33 -11.11
N LEU A 53 -3.40 -2.37 -11.50
CA LEU A 53 -2.37 -1.49 -10.94
C LEU A 53 -2.65 0.00 -11.20
N SER A 54 -3.09 0.36 -12.42
CA SER A 54 -3.55 1.74 -12.72
C SER A 54 -4.70 2.16 -11.81
N ALA A 55 -5.70 1.29 -11.62
CA ALA A 55 -6.84 1.59 -10.77
C ALA A 55 -6.44 1.78 -9.30
N VAL A 56 -5.53 0.96 -8.78
CA VAL A 56 -4.99 1.09 -7.41
C VAL A 56 -4.28 2.44 -7.24
N ILE A 57 -3.43 2.84 -8.20
CA ILE A 57 -2.72 4.13 -8.14
C ILE A 57 -3.71 5.29 -8.15
N GLY A 58 -4.72 5.26 -9.03
CA GLY A 58 -5.76 6.29 -9.09
C GLY A 58 -6.52 6.41 -7.77
N ALA A 59 -6.93 5.28 -7.18
CA ALA A 59 -7.60 5.25 -5.88
C ALA A 59 -6.72 5.77 -4.74
N ALA A 60 -5.45 5.35 -4.68
CA ALA A 60 -4.52 5.81 -3.65
C ALA A 60 -4.35 7.34 -3.70
N ARG A 61 -4.24 7.93 -4.89
CA ARG A 61 -4.19 9.40 -5.06
C ARG A 61 -5.45 10.10 -4.58
N GLY A 62 -6.63 9.51 -4.79
CA GLY A 62 -7.91 10.07 -4.34
C GLY A 62 -8.14 9.98 -2.83
N LEU A 63 -7.40 9.12 -2.13
CA LEU A 63 -7.46 8.98 -0.67
C LEU A 63 -6.52 9.92 0.09
N ILE A 64 -5.60 10.60 -0.60
CA ILE A 64 -4.77 11.64 0.01
C ILE A 64 -5.68 12.85 0.24
N PRO A 65 -5.98 13.23 1.49
CA PRO A 65 -6.75 14.43 1.75
C PRO A 65 -5.98 15.63 1.17
N ALA A 66 -6.69 16.53 0.48
CA ALA A 66 -6.12 17.82 0.14
C ALA A 66 -5.67 18.49 1.45
N GLU A 67 -4.43 18.99 1.51
CA GLU A 67 -3.97 19.77 2.66
C GLU A 67 -5.02 20.86 2.94
N PRO A 68 -5.44 21.06 4.21
CA PRO A 68 -6.21 22.23 4.54
C PRO A 68 -5.33 23.43 4.19
N THR A 69 -5.74 24.17 3.17
CA THR A 69 -5.15 25.47 2.83
C THR A 69 -5.13 26.33 4.11
N PRO A 70 -3.99 26.96 4.44
CA PRO A 70 -3.87 27.81 5.62
C PRO A 70 -4.84 28.99 5.61
#